data_AF-A0AAV6PKL6-F1
#
_entry.id   AF-A0AAV6PKL6-F1
#
_cell.length_a   1.000
_cell.length_b   1.000
_cell.length_c   1.000
_cell.angle_alpha   90.00
_cell.angle_beta   90.00
_cell.angle_gamma   90.00
#
_symmetry.space_group_name_H-M   'P 1'
#
loop_
_entity.id
_entity.type
_entity.pdbx_description
1 polymer ?
#
loop_
_entity_poly.entity_id
_entity_poly.type
_entity_poly.pdbx_seq_one_letter_code
_entity_poly.pdbx_strand_id
1 'polypeptide(L)'
;MASSPLLDHPTFPLTPPAAASSLHRPNYHIARPNRKIQDWSFKPRRPILILGDSNINRIPAHTNPLIQLDSYPGANTYHFLKICEKTIPNPDTKIVIIAIGINNKDQDPRQTSIKQFKALFRLLKSVFPTADIYFPVINFSPNLTPTQQNNITTINNNM
;
A
#
# COMPACT_ATOMS: atom_id res chain seq x y z
N MET A 1 -73.44 -14.56 20.22
CA MET A 1 -72.15 -15.16 20.59
C MET A 1 -71.56 -15.82 19.36
N ALA A 2 -70.43 -15.31 18.87
CA ALA A 2 -69.37 -16.04 18.15
C ALA A 2 -68.33 -14.99 17.73
N SER A 3 -67.37 -14.72 18.62
CA SER A 3 -66.22 -13.85 18.34
C SER A 3 -65.13 -14.68 17.68
N SER A 4 -64.78 -14.36 16.43
CA SER A 4 -63.67 -15.00 15.71
C SER A 4 -62.32 -14.61 16.33
N PRO A 5 -61.36 -15.54 16.46
CA PRO A 5 -60.03 -15.23 16.96
C PRO A 5 -59.17 -14.56 15.87
N LEU A 6 -58.49 -13.47 16.24
CA LEU A 6 -57.45 -12.82 15.45
C LEU A 6 -56.26 -13.77 15.30
N LEU A 7 -55.83 -14.02 14.06
CA LEU A 7 -54.62 -14.78 13.75
C LEU A 7 -53.39 -13.93 14.07
N ASP A 8 -52.52 -14.44 14.94
CA ASP A 8 -51.20 -13.88 15.22
C ASP A 8 -50.35 -13.88 13.94
N HIS A 9 -49.93 -12.68 13.50
CA HIS A 9 -48.91 -12.54 12.48
C HIS A 9 -47.53 -12.85 13.09
N PRO A 10 -46.68 -13.67 12.45
CA PRO A 10 -45.31 -13.86 12.90
C PRO A 10 -44.54 -12.54 12.71
N THR A 11 -44.17 -11.91 13.80
CA THR A 11 -43.16 -10.86 13.83
C THR A 11 -41.81 -11.49 13.49
N PHE A 12 -41.36 -11.28 12.25
CA PHE A 12 -39.97 -11.59 11.89
C PHE A 12 -39.05 -10.78 12.80
N PRO A 13 -38.07 -11.41 13.48
CA PRO A 13 -37.06 -10.65 14.20
C PRO A 13 -36.34 -9.76 13.19
N LEU A 14 -36.34 -8.45 13.45
CA LEU A 14 -35.51 -7.49 12.75
C LEU A 14 -34.08 -8.00 12.83
N THR A 15 -33.55 -8.49 11.71
CA THR A 15 -32.13 -8.78 11.54
C THR A 15 -31.35 -7.59 12.09
N PRO A 16 -30.40 -7.76 13.03
CA PRO A 16 -29.57 -6.66 13.47
C PRO A 16 -28.90 -6.01 12.26
N PRO A 17 -28.73 -4.68 12.23
CA PRO A 17 -28.13 -4.00 11.09
C PRO A 17 -26.78 -4.65 10.80
N ALA A 18 -26.57 -5.01 9.53
CA ALA A 18 -25.29 -5.49 9.01
C ALA A 18 -24.18 -4.66 9.68
N ALA A 19 -23.28 -5.34 10.41
CA ALA A 19 -22.22 -4.70 11.18
C ALA A 19 -21.62 -3.56 10.34
N ALA A 20 -21.74 -2.32 10.84
CA ALA A 20 -21.29 -1.13 10.13
C ALA A 20 -19.87 -1.41 9.62
N SER A 21 -19.71 -1.53 8.30
CA SER A 21 -18.45 -1.95 7.70
C SER A 21 -17.35 -1.01 8.18
N SER A 22 -16.36 -1.52 8.92
CA SER A 22 -15.32 -0.69 9.50
C SER A 22 -14.58 0.02 8.37
N LEU A 23 -14.61 1.34 8.38
CA LEU A 23 -13.96 2.13 7.35
C LEU A 23 -12.44 2.11 7.58
N HIS A 24 -11.70 1.62 6.59
CA HIS A 24 -10.25 1.56 6.59
C HIS A 24 -9.66 2.76 5.85
N ARG A 25 -8.51 3.25 6.33
CA ARG A 25 -7.80 4.41 5.77
C ARG A 25 -6.30 4.10 5.70
N PRO A 26 -5.54 4.82 4.85
CA PRO A 26 -4.09 4.79 4.88
C PRO A 26 -3.53 5.08 6.28
N ASN A 27 -2.62 4.23 6.73
CA ASN A 27 -1.79 4.48 7.90
C ASN A 27 -0.64 5.41 7.48
N TYR A 28 -0.60 6.62 8.05
CA TYR A 28 0.38 7.65 7.70
C TYR A 28 1.59 7.60 8.63
N HIS A 29 2.74 7.17 8.09
CA HIS A 29 3.96 6.99 8.87
C HIS A 29 4.78 8.28 8.93
N ILE A 30 4.65 9.01 10.04
CA ILE A 30 5.46 10.20 10.32
C ILE A 30 6.88 9.77 10.69
N ALA A 31 7.88 10.43 10.10
CA ALA A 31 9.26 10.33 10.55
C ALA A 31 9.91 11.71 10.61
N ARG A 32 10.90 11.86 11.49
CA ARG A 32 11.70 13.08 11.55
C ARG A 32 12.56 13.18 10.28
N PRO A 33 12.81 14.39 9.73
CA PRO A 33 13.45 14.58 8.42
C PRO A 33 14.74 13.79 8.21
N ASN A 34 15.56 13.64 9.24
CA ASN A 34 16.86 12.94 9.19
C ASN A 34 16.84 11.54 9.83
N ARG A 35 15.66 11.03 10.18
CA ARG A 35 15.51 9.73 10.87
C ARG A 35 14.53 8.78 10.20
N LYS A 36 14.18 9.01 8.94
CA LYS A 36 13.27 8.17 8.16
C LYS A 36 13.62 6.69 8.23
N ILE A 37 14.90 6.35 8.03
CA ILE A 37 15.36 4.95 8.04
C ILE A 37 15.22 4.32 9.42
N GLN A 38 15.44 5.09 10.49
CA GLN A 38 15.37 4.61 11.87
C GLN A 38 13.93 4.47 12.34
N ASP A 39 13.08 5.44 12.00
CA ASP A 39 11.73 5.57 12.53
C ASP A 39 10.72 4.75 11.71
N TRP A 40 10.93 4.56 10.41
CA TRP A 40 9.99 3.81 9.57
C TRP A 40 10.15 2.29 9.68
N SER A 41 9.01 1.64 9.84
CA SER A 41 8.82 0.19 9.75
C SER A 41 7.38 -0.09 9.32
N PHE A 42 7.08 -1.32 8.89
CA PHE A 42 5.71 -1.80 8.81
C PHE A 42 5.59 -3.18 9.45
N LYS A 43 4.35 -3.52 9.81
CA LYS A 43 3.96 -4.88 10.15
C LYS A 43 2.87 -5.29 9.16
N PRO A 44 3.10 -6.28 8.28
CA PRO A 44 2.05 -6.84 7.45
C PRO A 44 0.99 -7.49 8.34
N ARG A 45 -0.27 -7.10 8.16
CA ARG A 45 -1.41 -7.60 8.95
C ARG A 45 -2.54 -8.14 8.09
N ARG A 46 -2.47 -7.93 6.77
CA ARG A 46 -3.56 -8.23 5.84
C ARG A 46 -3.03 -8.97 4.59
N PRO A 47 -3.89 -9.75 3.90
CA PRO A 47 -3.51 -10.46 2.68
C PRO A 47 -3.09 -9.54 1.53
N ILE A 48 -3.64 -8.33 1.43
CA ILE A 48 -3.29 -7.35 0.41
C ILE A 48 -2.58 -6.18 1.10
N LEU A 49 -1.33 -5.97 0.75
CA LEU A 49 -0.49 -4.92 1.31
C LEU A 49 -0.11 -3.92 0.22
N ILE A 50 -0.48 -2.66 0.41
CA ILE A 50 -0.10 -1.57 -0.48
C ILE A 50 0.73 -0.58 0.32
N LEU A 51 1.99 -0.46 -0.07
CA LEU A 51 2.94 0.45 0.55
C LEU A 51 3.36 1.50 -0.49
N GLY A 52 3.54 2.73 -0.07
CA GLY A 52 4.03 3.73 -1.01
C GLY A 52 4.40 5.05 -0.36
N ASP A 53 4.61 6.05 -1.19
CA ASP A 53 4.89 7.39 -0.73
C ASP A 53 3.61 8.15 -0.31
N SER A 54 3.68 9.48 -0.24
CA SER A 54 2.55 10.35 0.11
C SER A 54 1.32 10.17 -0.78
N ASN A 55 1.44 9.62 -1.98
CA ASN A 55 0.29 9.37 -2.86
C ASN A 55 -0.66 8.31 -2.27
N ILE A 56 -0.15 7.34 -1.51
CA ILE A 56 -1.01 6.35 -0.83
C ILE A 56 -1.95 7.02 0.17
N ASN A 57 -1.50 8.10 0.83
CA ASN A 57 -2.35 8.83 1.77
C ASN A 57 -3.57 9.51 1.12
N ARG A 58 -3.57 9.63 -0.22
CA ARG A 58 -4.69 10.24 -0.97
C ARG A 58 -5.76 9.23 -1.35
N ILE A 59 -5.53 7.93 -1.15
CA ILE A 59 -6.55 6.90 -1.40
C ILE A 59 -7.71 7.14 -0.42
N PRO A 60 -8.96 7.26 -0.91
CA PRO A 60 -10.10 7.46 -0.04
C PRO A 60 -10.32 6.25 0.86
N ALA A 61 -11.07 6.48 1.92
CA ALA A 61 -11.39 5.44 2.86
C ALA A 61 -12.22 4.31 2.18
N HIS A 62 -11.98 3.06 2.55
CA HIS A 62 -12.60 1.89 1.91
C HIS A 62 -13.10 0.87 2.95
N THR A 63 -14.00 -0.01 2.52
CA THR A 63 -14.61 -1.03 3.40
C THR A 63 -13.97 -2.41 3.28
N ASN A 64 -13.06 -2.61 2.32
CA ASN A 64 -12.41 -3.91 2.13
C ASN A 64 -11.46 -4.23 3.30
N PRO A 65 -11.73 -5.27 4.11
CA PRO A 65 -10.94 -5.59 5.30
C PRO A 65 -9.65 -6.36 4.98
N LEU A 66 -9.45 -6.77 3.73
CA LEU A 66 -8.25 -7.51 3.29
C LEU A 66 -7.12 -6.57 2.86
N ILE A 67 -7.39 -5.27 2.74
CA ILE A 67 -6.42 -4.28 2.27
C ILE A 67 -5.80 -3.55 3.46
N GLN A 68 -4.47 -3.51 3.47
CA GLN A 68 -3.67 -2.62 4.29
C GLN A 68 -3.02 -1.56 3.38
N LEU A 69 -3.18 -0.29 3.74
CA LEU A 69 -2.58 0.85 3.06
C LEU A 69 -1.61 1.55 4.02
N ASP A 70 -0.33 1.63 3.69
CA ASP A 70 0.67 2.33 4.50
C ASP A 70 1.40 3.38 3.64
N SER A 71 1.33 4.64 4.08
CA SER A 71 1.93 5.80 3.42
C SER A 71 3.21 6.24 4.12
N TYR A 72 4.29 6.37 3.36
CA TYR A 72 5.61 6.82 3.80
C TYR A 72 6.03 8.12 3.06
N PRO A 73 5.69 9.30 3.59
CA PRO A 73 5.81 10.56 2.86
C PRO A 73 7.24 10.89 2.39
N GLY A 74 7.39 11.13 1.10
CA GLY A 74 8.68 11.38 0.46
C GLY A 74 9.61 10.17 0.45
N ALA A 75 9.08 8.96 0.63
CA ALA A 75 9.86 7.74 0.46
C ALA A 75 10.29 7.56 -1.00
N ASN A 76 11.48 6.98 -1.15
CA ASN A 76 12.06 6.58 -2.43
C ASN A 76 12.46 5.11 -2.31
N THR A 77 12.98 4.51 -3.37
CA THR A 77 13.36 3.08 -3.38
C THR A 77 14.36 2.70 -2.29
N TYR A 78 15.33 3.57 -1.99
CA TYR A 78 16.32 3.34 -0.92
C TYR A 78 15.69 3.23 0.47
N HIS A 79 14.72 4.10 0.78
CA HIS A 79 13.98 4.01 2.05
C HIS A 79 13.28 2.65 2.17
N PHE A 80 12.63 2.18 1.12
CA PHE A 80 11.92 0.90 1.12
C PHE A 80 12.84 -0.30 1.24
N LEU A 81 14.04 -0.26 0.65
CA LEU A 81 15.07 -1.26 0.92
C LEU A 81 15.36 -1.36 2.41
N LYS A 82 15.61 -0.22 3.07
CA LYS A 82 15.94 -0.20 4.50
C LYS A 82 14.79 -0.61 5.41
N ILE A 83 13.56 -0.33 5.02
CA ILE A 83 12.38 -0.79 5.74
C ILE A 83 12.25 -2.31 5.59
N CYS A 84 12.37 -2.85 4.38
CA CYS A 84 12.23 -4.29 4.12
C CYS A 84 13.37 -5.11 4.74
N GLU A 85 14.60 -4.58 4.81
CA GLU A 85 15.75 -5.25 5.45
C GLU A 85 15.49 -5.59 6.93
N LYS A 86 14.62 -4.82 7.59
CA LYS A 86 14.26 -4.99 9.00
C LYS A 86 12.97 -5.78 9.20
N THR A 87 12.28 -6.11 8.11
CA THR A 87 10.95 -6.71 8.17
C THR A 87 11.06 -8.23 8.28
N ILE A 88 10.37 -8.81 9.25
CA ILE A 88 10.30 -10.26 9.43
C ILE A 88 9.48 -10.85 8.28
N PRO A 89 9.90 -11.98 7.67
CA PRO A 89 9.12 -12.64 6.64
C PRO A 89 7.67 -12.92 7.05
N ASN A 90 6.74 -12.69 6.13
CA ASN A 90 5.32 -12.90 6.31
C ASN A 90 4.77 -13.72 5.12
N PRO A 91 4.44 -15.00 5.32
CA PRO A 91 3.88 -15.85 4.28
C PRO A 91 2.36 -15.66 4.07
N ASP A 92 1.68 -14.89 4.92
CA ASP A 92 0.22 -14.74 4.90
C ASP A 92 -0.23 -13.63 3.94
N THR A 93 0.61 -12.63 3.70
CA THR A 93 0.40 -11.63 2.64
C THR A 93 0.51 -12.31 1.27
N LYS A 94 -0.51 -12.11 0.43
CA LYS A 94 -0.66 -12.74 -0.89
C LYS A 94 -0.44 -11.76 -2.04
N ILE A 95 -0.68 -10.47 -1.80
CA ILE A 95 -0.44 -9.42 -2.78
C ILE A 95 0.34 -8.29 -2.11
N VAL A 96 1.43 -7.89 -2.73
CA VAL A 96 2.22 -6.71 -2.31
C VAL A 96 2.29 -5.74 -3.48
N ILE A 97 1.84 -4.51 -3.26
CA ILE A 97 1.96 -3.42 -4.23
C ILE A 97 2.88 -2.35 -3.63
N ILE A 98 3.97 -2.03 -4.33
CA ILE A 98 4.91 -0.97 -3.92
C ILE A 98 4.75 0.24 -4.85
N ALA A 99 3.95 1.22 -4.44
CA ALA A 99 3.71 2.45 -5.18
C ALA A 99 4.72 3.55 -4.79
N ILE A 100 5.95 3.42 -5.30
CA ILE A 100 7.02 4.41 -5.12
C ILE A 100 7.75 4.69 -6.43
N GLY A 101 8.58 5.73 -6.45
CA GLY A 101 9.52 5.98 -7.54
C GLY A 101 9.50 7.42 -8.03
N ILE A 102 8.40 8.16 -7.82
CA ILE A 102 8.32 9.59 -8.17
C ILE A 102 9.38 10.42 -7.42
N ASN A 103 9.72 10.03 -6.18
CA ASN A 103 10.76 10.69 -5.38
C ASN A 103 12.19 10.29 -5.80
N ASN A 104 12.36 9.43 -6.80
CA ASN A 104 13.65 9.10 -7.41
C ASN A 104 13.92 9.94 -8.68
N LYS A 105 13.00 10.83 -9.09
CA LYS A 105 13.08 11.63 -10.33
C LYS A 105 14.38 12.43 -10.52
N ASP A 106 15.04 12.81 -9.42
CA ASP A 106 16.27 13.59 -9.42
C ASP A 106 17.54 12.72 -9.45
N GLN A 107 17.40 11.40 -9.46
CA GLN A 107 18.50 10.44 -9.48
C GLN A 107 18.79 9.95 -10.89
N ASP A 108 20.05 9.63 -11.20
CA ASP A 108 20.40 8.89 -12.41
C ASP A 108 19.87 7.45 -12.29
N PRO A 109 18.87 7.06 -13.10
CA PRO A 109 18.22 5.76 -12.99
C PRO A 109 19.16 4.59 -13.32
N ARG A 110 20.11 4.80 -14.24
CA ARG A 110 21.04 3.76 -14.71
C ARG A 110 22.09 3.44 -13.65
N GLN A 111 22.48 4.43 -12.86
CA GLN A 111 23.46 4.25 -11.79
C GLN A 111 22.84 3.79 -10.48
N THR A 112 21.61 4.24 -10.18
CA THR A 112 21.04 4.10 -8.83
C THR A 112 19.68 3.40 -8.81
N SER A 113 18.63 4.04 -9.33
CA SER A 113 17.25 3.63 -9.06
C SER A 113 16.93 2.23 -9.61
N ILE A 114 17.38 1.89 -10.82
CA ILE A 114 17.12 0.56 -11.41
C ILE A 114 17.74 -0.54 -10.55
N LYS A 115 18.99 -0.35 -10.10
CA LYS A 115 19.66 -1.31 -9.21
C LYS A 115 18.91 -1.44 -7.89
N GLN A 116 18.43 -0.33 -7.33
CA GLN A 116 17.65 -0.33 -6.08
C GLN A 116 16.31 -1.04 -6.25
N PHE A 117 15.58 -0.85 -7.35
CA PHE A 117 14.31 -1.52 -7.61
C PHE A 117 14.49 -3.04 -7.75
N LYS A 118 15.51 -3.47 -8.50
CA LYS A 118 15.86 -4.90 -8.62
C LYS A 118 16.23 -5.52 -7.28
N ALA A 119 17.01 -4.80 -6.46
CA ALA A 119 17.34 -5.24 -5.11
C ALA A 119 16.09 -5.32 -4.21
N LEU A 120 15.20 -4.33 -4.31
CA LEU A 120 13.96 -4.28 -3.53
C LEU A 120 13.03 -5.44 -3.89
N PHE A 121 12.87 -5.75 -5.18
CA PHE A 121 12.07 -6.90 -5.62
C PHE A 121 12.59 -8.22 -5.04
N ARG A 122 13.91 -8.45 -5.08
CA ARG A 122 14.52 -9.66 -4.49
C ARG A 122 14.27 -9.75 -2.99
N LEU A 123 14.43 -8.64 -2.28
CA LEU A 123 14.19 -8.57 -0.85
C LEU A 123 12.70 -8.80 -0.52
N LEU A 124 11.79 -8.24 -1.31
CA LEU A 124 10.36 -8.50 -1.16
C LEU A 124 10.01 -9.97 -1.39
N LYS A 125 10.68 -10.66 -2.31
CA LYS A 125 10.50 -12.11 -2.47
C LYS A 125 10.96 -12.91 -1.25
N SER A 126 11.96 -12.45 -0.49
CA SER A 126 12.31 -13.11 0.78
C SER A 126 11.38 -12.75 1.92
N VAL A 127 10.90 -11.50 1.97
CA VAL A 127 9.96 -11.05 3.01
C VAL A 127 8.55 -11.61 2.77
N PHE A 128 8.11 -11.74 1.52
CA PHE A 128 6.77 -12.21 1.14
C PHE A 128 6.87 -13.40 0.18
N PRO A 129 7.27 -14.58 0.67
CA PRO A 129 7.62 -15.72 -0.18
C PRO A 129 6.45 -16.26 -0.99
N THR A 130 5.20 -16.05 -0.55
CA THR A 130 4.00 -16.53 -1.25
C THR A 130 3.24 -15.43 -1.99
N ALA A 131 3.74 -14.19 -1.97
CA ALA A 131 3.03 -13.07 -2.57
C ALA A 131 3.37 -12.86 -4.04
N ASP A 132 2.35 -12.43 -4.77
CA ASP A 132 2.51 -11.69 -6.02
C ASP A 132 2.92 -10.26 -5.70
N ILE A 133 3.98 -9.79 -6.36
CA ILE A 133 4.59 -8.48 -6.09
C ILE A 133 4.42 -7.61 -7.34
N TYR A 134 3.84 -6.43 -7.15
CA TYR A 134 3.57 -5.47 -8.21
C TYR A 134 4.25 -4.14 -7.95
N PHE A 135 4.82 -3.58 -9.00
CA PHE A 135 5.23 -2.18 -9.08
C PHE A 135 4.33 -1.49 -10.11
N PRO A 136 3.44 -0.58 -9.71
CA PRO A 136 2.66 0.18 -10.66
C PRO A 136 3.57 1.12 -11.45
N VAL A 137 3.23 1.38 -12.71
CA VAL A 137 3.88 2.38 -13.55
C VAL A 137 3.86 3.74 -12.84
N ILE A 138 5.00 4.39 -12.78
CA ILE A 138 5.14 5.69 -12.12
C ILE A 138 4.58 6.76 -13.05
N ASN A 139 3.42 7.31 -12.70
CA ASN A 139 2.84 8.47 -13.36
C ASN A 139 3.51 9.76 -12.89
N PHE A 140 3.60 10.76 -13.77
CA PHE A 140 4.16 12.07 -13.43
C PHE A 140 3.46 13.23 -14.13
N SER A 141 3.58 14.42 -13.53
CA SER A 141 3.03 15.65 -14.08
C SER A 141 3.90 16.18 -15.22
N PRO A 142 3.30 16.83 -16.25
CA PRO A 142 4.06 17.54 -17.28
C PRO A 142 4.91 18.69 -16.71
N ASN A 143 4.67 19.12 -15.46
CA ASN A 143 5.43 20.18 -14.80
C ASN A 143 6.81 19.72 -14.29
N LEU A 144 7.15 18.43 -14.37
CA LEU A 144 8.51 17.97 -14.08
C LEU A 144 9.48 18.44 -15.16
N THR A 145 10.75 18.60 -14.81
CA THR A 145 11.78 18.94 -15.80
C THR A 145 11.93 17.79 -16.82
N PRO A 146 12.36 18.07 -18.07
CA PRO A 146 12.58 17.02 -19.07
C PRO A 146 13.51 15.90 -18.55
N THR A 147 14.55 16.25 -17.79
CA THR A 147 15.43 15.28 -17.13
C THR A 147 14.69 14.38 -16.15
N GLN A 148 13.84 14.95 -15.29
CA GLN A 148 13.04 14.18 -14.34
C GLN A 148 12.04 13.24 -15.05
N GLN A 149 11.37 13.73 -16.09
CA GLN A 149 10.46 12.91 -16.90
C GLN A 149 11.20 11.75 -17.58
N ASN A 150 12.37 12.01 -18.16
CA ASN A 150 13.23 11.00 -18.77
C ASN A 150 13.74 9.98 -17.76
N ASN A 151 14.10 10.43 -16.55
CA ASN A 151 14.53 9.54 -15.48
C ASN A 151 13.40 8.58 -15.08
N ILE A 152 12.19 9.07 -14.86
CA ILE A 152 11.04 8.24 -14.50
C ILE A 152 10.65 7.29 -15.64
N THR A 153 10.65 7.78 -16.88
CA THR A 153 10.39 6.94 -18.06
C THR A 153 11.42 5.82 -18.18
N THR A 154 12.68 6.12 -17.94
CA THR A 154 13.76 5.13 -17.93
C THR A 154 13.55 4.10 -16.83
N ILE A 155 13.10 4.51 -15.63
CA ILE A 155 12.75 3.58 -14.54
C ILE A 155 11.62 2.65 -14.99
N ASN A 156 10.50 3.20 -15.48
CA ASN A 156 9.34 2.42 -15.92
C ASN A 156 9.69 1.37 -16.99
N ASN A 157 10.60 1.68 -17.91
CA ASN A 157 11.01 0.75 -18.98
C ASN A 157 12.01 -0.33 -18.52
N ASN A 158 12.48 -0.28 -17.27
CA ASN A 158 13.53 -1.17 -16.75
C ASN A 158 13.16 -1.86 -15.43
N MET A 159 11.94 -1.65 -14.93
CA MET A 159 11.32 -2.42 -13.85
C MET A 159 10.70 -3.69 -14.42
#